data_AF-A0A7C0UQI4-F1
#
_entry.id   AF-A0A7C0UQI4-F1
#
_cell.length_a   1.000
_cell.length_b   1.000
_cell.length_c   1.000
_cell.angle_alpha   90.00
_cell.angle_beta   90.00
_cell.angle_gamma   90.00
#
_symmetry.space_group_name_H-M   'P 1'
#
loop_
_entity.id
_entity.type
_entity.pdbx_description
1 polymer ?
#
loop_
_entity_poly.entity_id
_entity_poly.type
_entity_poly.pdbx_seq_one_letter_code
_entity_poly.pdbx_strand_id
1 'polypeptide(L)'
;MEKPKYILLKTYVSAAGWSNNNLEVWFYSPKEEVLATISTPPTGARLIAKLVNKFAEKIEASSFGYKAKVPFNVAVAIWYAGRFWRACEKELLDIVATGEVPILKKISQLCDRAPTTAEELFQREKIIPKKILSINCYVAFTEKPTLARLVIKDYFLGHTEHVHLNFDLEQVNFNWVKKVLTDGLTKEELNILEGVALLSRSTQQKFISLLSRGKLSKDKVASALQRAALRLQRKSKKFQKILRWLKKNNFEKEYSDIIIRRTLL
;
A
#
# COMPACT_ATOMS: atom_id res chain seq x y z
N MET A 1 2.75 4.34 -30.03
CA MET A 1 3.98 3.50 -29.94
C MET A 1 3.54 2.05 -29.91
N GLU A 2 4.11 1.19 -30.74
CA GLU A 2 3.83 -0.25 -30.71
C GLU A 2 4.35 -0.86 -29.40
N LYS A 3 3.55 -1.73 -28.78
CA LYS A 3 3.96 -2.44 -27.57
C LYS A 3 5.15 -3.34 -27.90
N PRO A 4 6.24 -3.33 -27.12
CA PRO A 4 7.34 -4.25 -27.35
C PRO A 4 6.82 -5.68 -27.20
N LYS A 5 6.98 -6.50 -28.25
CA LYS A 5 6.49 -7.90 -28.25
C LYS A 5 7.17 -8.74 -27.16
N TYR A 6 8.42 -8.40 -26.82
CA TYR A 6 9.24 -9.14 -25.87
C TYR A 6 10.01 -8.20 -24.95
N ILE A 7 10.28 -8.68 -23.73
CA ILE A 7 11.08 -8.00 -22.72
C ILE A 7 12.24 -8.92 -22.33
N LEU A 8 13.43 -8.34 -22.23
CA LEU A 8 14.60 -9.05 -21.70
C LEU A 8 14.61 -8.89 -20.17
N LEU A 9 14.67 -10.02 -19.47
CA LEU A 9 14.80 -10.08 -18.02
C LEU A 9 16.25 -10.42 -17.68
N LYS A 10 16.82 -9.75 -16.67
CA LYS A 10 18.05 -10.20 -16.00
C LYS A 10 17.76 -10.36 -14.52
N THR A 11 18.13 -11.49 -13.94
CA THR A 11 17.96 -11.71 -12.51
C THR A 11 19.28 -11.73 -11.75
N TYR A 12 19.28 -11.18 -10.55
CA TYR A 12 20.42 -11.20 -9.63
C TYR A 12 19.97 -11.65 -8.24
N VAL A 13 20.80 -12.43 -7.54
CA VAL A 13 20.61 -12.71 -6.12
C VAL A 13 21.37 -11.64 -5.33
N SER A 14 20.65 -10.78 -4.62
CA SER A 14 21.28 -9.74 -3.79
C SER A 14 21.77 -10.35 -2.48
N ALA A 15 23.08 -10.29 -2.24
CA ALA A 15 23.72 -10.72 -0.98
C ALA A 15 24.00 -9.54 -0.03
N ALA A 16 23.39 -8.38 -0.28
CA ALA A 16 23.63 -7.17 0.52
C ALA A 16 22.93 -7.26 1.89
N GLY A 17 23.70 -7.68 2.90
CA GLY A 17 23.40 -7.47 4.33
C GLY A 17 22.30 -8.38 4.91
N TRP A 18 22.73 -9.46 5.58
CA TRP A 18 22.04 -10.18 6.66
C TRP A 18 20.50 -10.09 6.64
N SER A 19 19.85 -10.95 5.83
CA SER A 19 18.62 -11.73 6.16
C SER A 19 17.63 -11.95 5.02
N ASN A 20 17.75 -11.31 3.85
CA ASN A 20 16.75 -11.47 2.78
C ASN A 20 17.39 -11.83 1.43
N ASN A 21 17.40 -13.12 1.10
CA ASN A 21 17.73 -13.68 -0.22
C ASN A 21 16.67 -13.26 -1.27
N ASN A 22 16.63 -11.98 -1.60
CA ASN A 22 15.69 -11.45 -2.56
C ASN A 22 16.21 -11.68 -3.99
N LEU A 23 15.29 -12.03 -4.88
CA LEU A 23 15.55 -12.04 -6.32
C LEU A 23 15.34 -10.62 -6.84
N GLU A 24 16.37 -10.03 -7.39
CA GLU A 24 16.25 -8.82 -8.19
C GLU A 24 15.94 -9.20 -9.63
N VAL A 25 14.94 -8.56 -10.24
CA VAL A 25 14.59 -8.74 -11.65
C VAL A 25 14.63 -7.39 -12.33
N TRP A 26 15.44 -7.30 -13.37
CA TRP A 26 15.66 -6.12 -14.18
C TRP A 26 15.00 -6.34 -15.53
N PHE A 27 14.11 -5.42 -15.90
CA PHE A 27 13.39 -5.46 -17.17
C PHE A 27 14.09 -4.52 -18.15
N TYR A 28 14.36 -4.98 -19.36
CA TYR A 28 15.04 -4.20 -20.39
C TYR A 28 14.19 -4.05 -21.65
N SER A 29 14.28 -2.88 -22.29
CA SER A 29 13.73 -2.65 -23.63
C SER A 29 14.51 -3.45 -24.67
N PRO A 30 13.99 -3.60 -25.91
CA PRO A 30 14.75 -4.19 -27.01
C PRO A 30 16.08 -3.47 -27.32
N LYS A 31 16.24 -2.22 -26.87
CA LYS A 31 17.48 -1.43 -26.99
C LYS A 31 18.40 -1.55 -25.76
N GLU A 32 18.13 -2.52 -24.88
CA GLU A 32 18.85 -2.74 -23.61
C GLU A 32 18.82 -1.58 -22.60
N GLU A 33 17.79 -0.74 -22.67
CA GLU A 33 17.55 0.28 -21.64
C GLU A 33 16.78 -0.35 -20.47
N VAL A 34 17.18 -0.05 -19.23
CA VAL A 34 16.47 -0.53 -18.04
C VAL A 34 15.09 0.15 -17.97
N LEU A 35 14.04 -0.65 -18.01
CA LEU A 35 12.65 -0.22 -17.89
C LEU A 35 12.15 -0.22 -16.45
N ALA A 36 12.58 -1.19 -15.65
CA ALA A 36 12.19 -1.35 -14.25
C ALA A 36 13.13 -2.30 -13.51
N THR A 37 13.14 -2.18 -12.19
CA THR A 37 13.78 -3.15 -11.29
C THR A 37 12.79 -3.51 -10.18
N ILE A 38 12.65 -4.80 -9.89
CA ILE A 38 11.90 -5.30 -8.73
C ILE A 38 12.81 -6.13 -7.85
N SER A 39 12.56 -6.10 -6.54
CA SER A 39 13.17 -6.99 -5.56
C SER A 39 12.06 -7.78 -4.89
N THR A 40 12.12 -9.12 -4.97
CA THR A 40 11.06 -9.99 -4.46
C THR A 40 11.59 -10.96 -3.41
N PRO A 41 10.80 -11.26 -2.34
CA PRO A 41 11.13 -12.34 -1.43
C PRO A 41 11.10 -13.72 -2.12
N PRO A 42 11.66 -14.77 -1.48
CA PRO A 42 11.75 -16.13 -2.06
C PRO A 42 10.43 -16.71 -2.58
N THR A 43 9.31 -16.40 -1.93
CA THR A 43 7.98 -16.86 -2.36
C THR A 43 7.57 -16.29 -3.72
N GLY A 44 7.82 -14.99 -3.95
CA GLY A 44 7.62 -14.38 -5.26
C GLY A 44 8.64 -14.85 -6.29
N ALA A 45 9.88 -15.12 -5.88
CA ALA A 45 10.92 -15.67 -6.76
C ALA A 45 10.50 -17.04 -7.36
N ARG A 46 9.86 -17.91 -6.57
CA ARG A 46 9.34 -19.20 -7.06
C ARG A 46 8.27 -19.03 -8.14
N LEU A 47 7.35 -18.09 -7.97
CA LEU A 47 6.31 -17.80 -8.96
C LEU A 47 6.91 -17.21 -10.25
N ILE A 48 7.89 -16.32 -10.12
CA ILE A 48 8.63 -15.77 -11.27
C ILE A 48 9.34 -16.88 -12.05
N ALA A 49 10.05 -17.79 -11.36
CA ALA A 49 10.72 -18.91 -12.00
C ALA A 49 9.74 -19.82 -12.77
N LYS A 50 8.55 -20.10 -12.21
CA LYS A 50 7.50 -20.84 -12.92
C LYS A 50 7.05 -20.14 -14.20
N LEU A 51 6.83 -18.82 -14.14
CA LEU A 51 6.42 -18.03 -15.31
C LEU A 51 7.49 -18.03 -16.39
N VAL A 52 8.76 -17.84 -16.01
CA VAL A 52 9.89 -17.87 -16.94
C VAL A 52 10.04 -19.25 -17.57
N ASN A 53 10.05 -20.33 -16.78
CA ASN A 53 10.20 -21.69 -17.32
C ASN A 53 9.09 -22.09 -18.29
N LYS A 54 7.86 -21.57 -18.07
CA LYS A 54 6.71 -21.92 -18.90
C LYS A 54 6.61 -21.09 -20.18
N PHE A 55 7.02 -19.83 -20.13
CA PHE A 55 6.71 -18.87 -21.21
C PHE A 55 7.92 -18.16 -21.81
N ALA A 56 9.14 -18.36 -21.30
CA ALA A 56 10.33 -17.81 -21.93
C ALA A 56 10.58 -18.49 -23.28
N GLU A 57 10.87 -17.68 -24.29
CA GLU A 57 11.31 -18.17 -25.60
C GLU A 57 12.76 -18.65 -25.53
N LYS A 58 13.59 -17.99 -24.72
CA LYS A 58 14.99 -18.32 -24.52
C LYS A 58 15.42 -17.98 -23.10
N ILE A 59 16.21 -18.86 -22.51
CA ILE A 59 16.85 -18.67 -21.20
C ILE A 59 18.35 -18.89 -21.37
N GLU A 60 19.16 -17.96 -20.86
CA GLU A 60 20.61 -18.04 -20.86
C GLU A 60 21.14 -17.88 -19.44
N ALA A 61 22.03 -18.76 -19.00
CA ALA A 61 22.68 -18.63 -17.71
C ALA A 61 23.61 -17.40 -17.68
N SER A 62 23.73 -16.77 -16.52
CA SER A 62 24.66 -15.67 -16.25
C SER A 62 25.34 -15.90 -14.91
N SER A 63 26.50 -15.28 -14.68
CA SER A 63 27.33 -15.50 -13.47
C SER A 63 26.59 -15.28 -12.15
N PHE A 64 25.49 -14.50 -12.15
CA PHE A 64 24.70 -14.19 -10.95
C PHE A 64 23.19 -14.44 -11.10
N GLY A 65 22.78 -15.22 -12.12
CA GLY A 65 21.36 -15.53 -12.37
C GLY A 65 21.10 -15.98 -13.81
N TYR A 66 20.06 -15.47 -14.45
CA TYR A 66 19.76 -15.78 -15.85
C TYR A 66 19.28 -14.55 -16.61
N LYS A 67 19.43 -14.63 -17.93
CA LYS A 67 18.75 -13.78 -18.89
C LYS A 67 17.59 -14.56 -19.50
N ALA A 68 16.42 -13.95 -19.63
CA ALA A 68 15.29 -14.59 -20.31
C ALA A 68 14.60 -13.61 -21.26
N LYS A 69 14.25 -14.11 -22.45
CA LYS A 69 13.36 -13.41 -23.38
C LYS A 69 11.94 -13.89 -23.14
N VAL A 70 11.08 -13.02 -22.64
CA VAL A 70 9.68 -13.36 -22.33
C VAL A 70 8.71 -12.48 -23.11
N PRO A 71 7.49 -12.96 -23.42
CA PRO A 71 6.41 -12.13 -23.92
C PRO A 71 6.09 -10.98 -22.97
N PHE A 72 5.59 -9.86 -23.52
CA PHE A 72 5.27 -8.67 -22.72
C PHE A 72 4.36 -8.97 -21.52
N ASN A 73 3.24 -9.66 -21.72
CA ASN A 73 2.29 -9.98 -20.63
C ASN A 73 2.92 -10.83 -19.52
N VAL A 74 3.92 -11.66 -19.86
CA VAL A 74 4.69 -12.43 -18.87
C VAL A 74 5.58 -11.51 -18.06
N ALA A 75 6.21 -10.52 -18.69
CA ALA A 75 6.95 -9.49 -17.99
C ALA A 75 6.04 -8.70 -17.02
N VAL A 76 4.81 -8.38 -17.44
CA VAL A 76 3.80 -7.72 -16.58
C VAL A 76 3.44 -8.59 -15.37
N ALA A 77 3.20 -9.89 -15.58
CA ALA A 77 2.90 -10.82 -14.50
C ALA A 77 4.08 -10.96 -13.51
N ILE A 78 5.32 -11.00 -14.01
CA ILE A 78 6.54 -11.05 -13.19
C ILE A 78 6.70 -9.78 -12.36
N TRP A 79 6.48 -8.61 -12.97
CA TRP A 79 6.49 -7.33 -12.26
C TRP A 79 5.44 -7.29 -11.16
N TYR A 80 4.22 -7.74 -11.49
CA TYR A 80 3.12 -7.80 -10.55
C TYR A 80 3.44 -8.71 -9.37
N ALA A 81 3.96 -9.92 -9.63
CA ALA A 81 4.39 -10.87 -8.60
C ALA A 81 5.48 -10.29 -7.68
N GLY A 82 6.43 -9.53 -8.24
CA GLY A 82 7.47 -8.89 -7.45
C GLY A 82 6.98 -7.73 -6.59
N ARG A 83 5.98 -6.98 -7.07
CA ARG A 83 5.41 -5.85 -6.33
C ARG A 83 4.39 -6.28 -5.28
N PHE A 84 3.63 -7.33 -5.59
CA PHE A 84 2.56 -7.89 -4.78
C PHE A 84 2.87 -9.36 -4.49
N TRP A 85 3.83 -9.63 -3.61
CA TRP A 85 4.34 -10.98 -3.33
C TRP A 85 3.31 -11.98 -2.77
N ARG A 86 2.08 -11.53 -2.50
CA ARG A 86 0.93 -12.37 -2.14
C ARG A 86 -0.06 -12.61 -3.28
N ALA A 87 0.26 -12.21 -4.51
CA ALA A 87 -0.48 -12.59 -5.71
C ALA A 87 -0.50 -14.12 -5.86
N CYS A 88 -1.63 -14.68 -6.29
CA CYS A 88 -1.76 -16.12 -6.48
C CYS A 88 -1.41 -16.55 -7.91
N GLU A 89 -1.05 -17.82 -8.11
CA GLU A 89 -0.65 -18.35 -9.43
C GLU A 89 -1.74 -18.17 -10.49
N LYS A 90 -3.02 -18.38 -10.13
CA LYS A 90 -4.15 -18.16 -11.03
C LYS A 90 -4.20 -16.72 -11.56
N GLU A 91 -4.09 -15.74 -10.66
CA GLU A 91 -4.08 -14.31 -11.00
C GLU A 91 -2.92 -13.96 -11.95
N LEU A 92 -1.74 -14.54 -11.73
CA LEU A 92 -0.59 -14.33 -12.62
C LEU A 92 -0.81 -14.93 -14.00
N LEU A 93 -1.40 -16.11 -14.10
CA LEU A 93 -1.72 -16.75 -15.38
C LEU A 93 -2.81 -15.97 -16.14
N ASP A 94 -3.80 -15.43 -15.43
CA ASP A 94 -4.82 -14.56 -16.02
C ASP A 94 -4.18 -13.27 -16.60
N ILE A 95 -3.21 -12.67 -15.91
CA ILE A 95 -2.42 -11.54 -16.44
C ILE A 95 -1.64 -11.97 -17.69
N VAL A 96 -1.02 -13.15 -17.71
CA VAL A 96 -0.28 -13.63 -18.90
C VAL A 96 -1.22 -13.75 -20.10
N ALA A 97 -2.41 -14.33 -19.91
CA ALA A 97 -3.37 -14.56 -20.98
C ALA A 97 -4.00 -13.27 -21.52
N THR A 98 -4.35 -12.32 -20.64
CA THR A 98 -5.16 -11.14 -21.00
C THR A 98 -4.35 -9.85 -21.11
N GLY A 99 -3.20 -9.77 -20.44
CA GLY A 99 -2.48 -8.51 -20.21
C GLY A 99 -3.19 -7.57 -19.24
N GLU A 100 -4.36 -7.94 -18.70
CA GLU A 100 -5.10 -7.13 -17.74
C GLU A 100 -4.53 -7.33 -16.34
N VAL A 101 -4.19 -6.23 -15.66
CA VAL A 101 -3.73 -6.27 -14.28
C VAL A 101 -4.87 -5.80 -13.36
N PRO A 102 -5.40 -6.67 -12.48
CA PRO A 102 -6.60 -6.38 -11.70
C PRO A 102 -6.52 -5.07 -10.90
N ILE A 103 -5.34 -4.77 -10.33
CA ILE A 103 -5.19 -3.56 -9.54
C ILE A 103 -5.20 -2.28 -10.39
N LEU A 104 -4.80 -2.33 -11.66
CA LEU A 104 -4.81 -1.16 -12.54
C LEU A 104 -6.20 -0.76 -12.95
N LYS A 105 -7.08 -1.74 -13.17
CA LYS A 105 -8.49 -1.49 -13.40
C LYS A 105 -9.11 -0.74 -12.21
N LYS A 106 -8.74 -1.10 -10.98
CA LYS A 106 -9.17 -0.40 -9.77
C LYS A 106 -8.51 0.99 -9.64
N ILE A 107 -7.21 1.13 -9.91
CA ILE A 107 -6.48 2.40 -9.77
C ILE A 107 -6.93 3.42 -10.83
N SER A 108 -7.16 2.99 -12.07
CA SER A 108 -7.66 3.85 -13.16
C SER A 108 -9.03 4.45 -12.86
N GLN A 109 -9.87 3.73 -12.12
CA GLN A 109 -11.15 4.25 -11.65
C GLN A 109 -11.01 5.24 -10.47
N LEU A 110 -9.89 5.21 -9.74
CA LEU A 110 -9.64 6.08 -8.58
C LEU A 110 -9.02 7.43 -8.95
N CYS A 111 -8.23 7.50 -10.02
CA CYS A 111 -7.49 8.70 -10.41
C CYS A 111 -7.34 8.81 -11.92
N ASP A 112 -7.66 9.98 -12.47
CA ASP A 112 -7.53 10.27 -13.90
C ASP A 112 -6.07 10.23 -14.41
N ARG A 113 -5.08 10.27 -13.49
CA ARG A 113 -3.63 10.15 -13.79
C ARG A 113 -3.03 8.79 -13.43
N ALA A 114 -3.88 7.80 -13.16
CA ALA A 114 -3.45 6.44 -12.96
C ALA A 114 -2.67 5.91 -14.17
N PRO A 115 -1.64 5.08 -13.97
CA PRO A 115 -1.06 4.35 -15.07
C PRO A 115 -2.12 3.45 -15.70
N THR A 116 -2.30 3.57 -17.02
CA THR A 116 -3.28 2.82 -17.82
C THR A 116 -2.64 1.64 -18.54
N THR A 117 -1.32 1.65 -18.67
CA THR A 117 -0.53 0.59 -19.31
C THR A 117 0.50 0.04 -18.36
N ALA A 118 0.88 -1.23 -18.53
CA ALA A 118 1.92 -1.85 -17.72
C ALA A 118 3.27 -1.14 -17.90
N GLU A 119 3.56 -0.62 -19.09
CA GLU A 119 4.71 0.24 -19.40
C GLU A 119 4.79 1.47 -18.49
N GLU A 120 3.67 2.16 -18.25
CA GLU A 120 3.60 3.28 -17.32
C GLU A 120 3.82 2.87 -15.85
N LEU A 121 3.55 1.60 -15.50
CA LEU A 121 3.85 1.07 -14.17
C LEU A 121 5.30 0.65 -13.99
N PHE A 122 5.90 0.05 -15.02
CA PHE A 122 7.31 -0.30 -15.02
C PHE A 122 8.17 0.94 -14.71
N GLN A 123 7.82 2.09 -15.30
CA GLN A 123 8.55 3.35 -15.14
C GLN A 123 8.26 4.10 -13.82
N ARG A 124 7.24 3.71 -13.05
CA ARG A 124 6.84 4.40 -11.81
C ARG A 124 7.26 3.57 -10.59
N GLU A 125 8.38 3.94 -9.96
CA GLU A 125 8.80 3.39 -8.63
C GLU A 125 7.68 3.48 -7.57
N LYS A 126 6.82 4.49 -7.71
CA LYS A 126 5.68 4.78 -6.85
C LYS A 126 4.43 4.87 -7.71
N ILE A 127 3.44 3.99 -7.46
CA ILE A 127 2.06 4.10 -7.97
C ILE A 127 1.33 5.23 -7.21
N ILE A 128 2.00 6.37 -7.05
CA ILE A 128 1.47 7.54 -6.37
C ILE A 128 1.03 8.48 -7.49
N PRO A 129 -0.24 8.90 -7.53
CA PRO A 129 -0.66 9.99 -8.38
C PRO A 129 0.25 11.20 -8.12
N LYS A 130 1.14 11.53 -9.07
CA LYS A 130 1.95 12.75 -9.00
C LYS A 130 0.99 13.93 -9.19
N LYS A 131 0.69 14.59 -8.07
CA LYS A 131 -0.24 15.71 -7.87
C LYS A 131 -1.70 15.39 -8.14
N ILE A 132 -2.44 15.16 -7.06
CA ILE A 132 -3.85 15.54 -6.99
C ILE A 132 -3.97 16.58 -5.87
N LEU A 133 -4.74 17.62 -6.16
CA LEU A 133 -4.80 18.90 -5.46
C LEU A 133 -5.48 18.76 -4.09
N SER A 134 -4.75 18.28 -3.09
CA SER A 134 -4.78 18.79 -1.71
C SER A 134 -3.66 18.06 -0.96
N ILE A 135 -2.67 18.81 -0.48
CA ILE A 135 -1.35 18.30 -0.07
C ILE A 135 -1.40 17.38 1.18
N ASN A 136 -2.60 17.08 1.70
CA ASN A 136 -2.76 16.45 3.00
C ASN A 136 -2.98 14.93 2.97
N CYS A 137 -3.36 14.28 1.86
CA CYS A 137 -3.66 12.83 1.85
C CYS A 137 -3.23 12.15 0.54
N TYR A 138 -2.71 10.92 0.59
CA TYR A 138 -2.56 10.05 -0.58
C TYR A 138 -2.70 8.56 -0.22
N VAL A 139 -3.06 7.72 -1.19
CA VAL A 139 -3.16 6.27 -1.03
C VAL A 139 -1.98 5.59 -1.72
N ALA A 140 -1.25 4.76 -0.98
CA ALA A 140 -0.17 3.91 -1.49
C ALA A 140 -0.58 2.44 -1.43
N PHE A 141 -0.32 1.71 -2.50
CA PHE A 141 -0.50 0.26 -2.55
C PHE A 141 0.63 -0.46 -1.83
N THR A 142 0.31 -1.54 -1.13
CA THR A 142 1.25 -2.26 -0.27
C THR A 142 1.39 -3.74 -0.70
N GLU A 143 1.93 -4.58 0.18
CA GLU A 143 2.27 -6.01 -0.01
C GLU A 143 1.18 -6.91 -0.60
N LYS A 144 -0.09 -6.46 -0.61
CA LYS A 144 -1.22 -7.13 -1.25
C LYS A 144 -1.88 -6.19 -2.25
N PRO A 145 -2.42 -6.68 -3.38
CA PRO A 145 -3.11 -5.84 -4.35
C PRO A 145 -4.27 -5.04 -3.74
N THR A 146 -4.98 -5.63 -2.78
CA THR A 146 -6.13 -5.00 -2.13
C THR A 146 -5.74 -4.15 -0.93
N LEU A 147 -4.54 -4.33 -0.37
CA LEU A 147 -4.13 -3.61 0.83
C LEU A 147 -3.52 -2.25 0.46
N ALA A 148 -4.21 -1.19 0.87
CA ALA A 148 -3.84 0.18 0.68
C ALA A 148 -3.40 0.84 1.99
N ARG A 149 -2.54 1.86 1.88
CA ARG A 149 -2.10 2.71 2.97
C ARG A 149 -2.49 4.15 2.66
N LEU A 150 -3.40 4.71 3.45
CA LEU A 150 -3.66 6.14 3.48
C LEU A 150 -2.53 6.82 4.25
N VAL A 151 -1.88 7.78 3.63
CA VAL A 151 -0.87 8.63 4.24
C VAL A 151 -1.40 10.03 4.30
N ILE A 152 -1.54 10.55 5.52
CA ILE A 152 -1.98 11.92 5.76
C ILE A 152 -0.74 12.74 6.13
N LYS A 153 -0.45 13.76 5.32
CA LYS A 153 0.58 14.76 5.57
C LYS A 153 -0.08 15.95 6.26
N ASP A 154 0.10 16.05 7.56
CA ASP A 154 -0.44 17.19 8.29
C ASP A 154 0.59 18.31 8.37
N TYR A 155 0.57 19.22 7.40
CA TYR A 155 1.37 20.44 7.47
C TYR A 155 0.77 21.50 8.41
N PHE A 156 -0.51 21.37 8.78
CA PHE A 156 -1.27 22.40 9.52
C PHE A 156 -1.15 22.29 11.04
N LEU A 157 -0.70 21.15 11.59
CA LEU A 157 -0.56 20.95 13.03
C LEU A 157 0.87 21.12 13.59
N GLY A 158 1.82 21.61 12.79
CA GLY A 158 3.21 21.81 13.26
C GLY A 158 3.92 20.50 13.65
N HIS A 159 3.42 19.36 13.20
CA HIS A 159 3.98 18.05 13.45
C HIS A 159 4.57 17.49 12.16
N THR A 160 5.86 17.19 12.16
CA THR A 160 6.57 16.51 11.06
C THR A 160 6.16 15.04 10.89
N GLU A 161 5.17 14.55 11.64
CA GLU A 161 4.78 13.14 11.65
C GLU A 161 3.61 12.88 10.69
N HIS A 162 3.85 11.97 9.75
CA HIS A 162 2.82 11.43 8.86
C HIS A 162 1.90 10.47 9.62
N VAL A 163 0.58 10.60 9.41
CA VAL A 163 -0.37 9.59 9.86
C VAL A 163 -0.48 8.51 8.79
N HIS A 164 -0.25 7.26 9.17
CA HIS A 164 -0.32 6.11 8.28
C HIS A 164 -1.42 5.16 8.72
N LEU A 165 -2.34 4.86 7.81
CA LEU A 165 -3.50 4.02 8.04
C LEU A 165 -3.60 2.95 6.97
N ASN A 166 -3.59 1.68 7.36
CA ASN A 166 -3.71 0.56 6.40
C ASN A 166 -5.16 0.07 6.35
N PHE A 167 -5.68 -0.15 5.15
CA PHE A 167 -7.03 -0.64 4.91
C PHE A 167 -7.10 -1.53 3.66
N ASP A 168 -8.09 -2.40 3.62
CA ASP A 168 -8.36 -3.23 2.46
C ASP A 168 -9.36 -2.51 1.54
N LEU A 169 -8.98 -2.32 0.27
CA LEU A 169 -9.82 -1.72 -0.76
C LEU A 169 -11.15 -2.46 -0.95
N GLU A 170 -11.19 -3.76 -0.70
CA GLU A 170 -12.42 -4.54 -0.86
C GLU A 170 -13.40 -4.34 0.31
N GLN A 171 -12.91 -3.81 1.43
CA GLN A 171 -13.71 -3.59 2.64
C GLN A 171 -14.16 -2.14 2.80
N VAL A 172 -13.73 -1.24 1.93
CA VAL A 172 -14.06 0.19 1.98
C VAL A 172 -14.95 0.60 0.81
N ASN A 173 -15.72 1.67 1.01
CA ASN A 173 -16.48 2.27 -0.07
C ASN A 173 -15.52 2.90 -1.10
N PHE A 174 -15.62 2.46 -2.35
CA PHE A 174 -14.78 2.95 -3.45
C PHE A 174 -14.94 4.45 -3.71
N ASN A 175 -16.16 4.98 -3.64
CA ASN A 175 -16.44 6.41 -3.83
C ASN A 175 -15.82 7.25 -2.71
N TRP A 176 -15.72 6.71 -1.49
CA TRP A 176 -15.01 7.38 -0.41
C TRP A 176 -13.51 7.48 -0.71
N VAL A 177 -12.90 6.42 -1.24
CA VAL A 177 -11.47 6.46 -1.63
C VAL A 177 -11.25 7.48 -2.76
N LYS A 178 -12.15 7.54 -3.74
CA LYS A 178 -12.10 8.55 -4.81
C LYS A 178 -12.17 9.96 -4.23
N LYS A 179 -13.16 10.24 -3.36
CA LYS A 179 -13.29 11.52 -2.65
C LYS A 179 -12.00 11.90 -1.91
N VAL A 180 -11.40 10.97 -1.15
CA VAL A 180 -10.13 11.21 -0.43
C VAL A 180 -9.02 11.64 -1.37
N LEU A 181 -8.97 11.06 -2.57
CA LEU A 181 -7.93 11.35 -3.56
C LEU A 181 -8.19 12.64 -4.34
N THR A 182 -9.44 12.96 -4.68
CA THR A 182 -9.80 14.10 -5.55
C THR A 182 -10.13 15.36 -4.76
N ASP A 183 -11.01 15.24 -3.77
CA ASP A 183 -11.63 16.37 -3.08
C ASP A 183 -11.05 16.55 -1.67
N GLY A 184 -10.29 15.56 -1.21
CA GLY A 184 -9.73 15.50 0.13
C GLY A 184 -10.75 15.09 1.19
N LEU A 185 -10.42 15.41 2.43
CA LEU A 185 -11.22 15.07 3.61
C LEU A 185 -11.67 16.33 4.34
N THR A 186 -12.87 16.30 4.89
CA THR A 186 -13.34 17.36 5.78
C THR A 186 -12.49 17.38 7.06
N LYS A 187 -12.44 18.54 7.73
CA LYS A 187 -11.74 18.69 9.02
C LYS A 187 -12.22 17.68 10.07
N GLU A 188 -13.51 17.35 10.05
CA GLU A 188 -14.09 16.33 10.92
C GLU A 188 -13.60 14.92 10.59
N GLU A 189 -13.61 14.52 9.31
CA GLU A 189 -13.07 13.23 8.88
C GLU A 189 -11.58 13.10 9.21
N LEU A 190 -10.80 14.17 9.04
CA LEU A 190 -9.38 14.21 9.42
C LEU A 190 -9.21 13.99 10.92
N ASN A 191 -9.95 14.72 11.77
CA ASN A 191 -9.91 14.53 13.21
C ASN A 191 -10.28 13.09 13.62
N ILE A 192 -11.29 12.50 12.96
CA ILE A 192 -11.67 11.09 13.19
C ILE A 192 -10.50 10.16 12.82
N LEU A 193 -9.87 10.35 11.66
CA LEU A 193 -8.75 9.53 11.20
C LEU A 193 -7.50 9.68 12.08
N GLU A 194 -7.22 10.87 12.61
CA GLU A 194 -6.18 11.09 13.64
C GLU A 194 -6.42 10.16 14.83
N GLY A 195 -7.65 10.08 15.32
CA GLY A 195 -8.02 9.20 16.43
C GLY A 195 -7.90 7.72 16.03
N VAL A 196 -8.37 7.35 14.84
CA VAL A 196 -8.25 5.97 14.32
C VAL A 196 -6.78 5.53 14.23
N ALA A 197 -5.86 6.42 13.84
CA ALA A 197 -4.44 6.12 13.74
C ALA A 197 -3.80 5.73 15.07
N LEU A 198 -4.37 6.18 16.19
CA LEU A 198 -3.93 5.82 17.54
C LEU A 198 -4.44 4.44 18.00
N LEU A 199 -5.21 3.72 17.18
CA LEU A 199 -5.71 2.38 17.52
C LEU A 199 -4.76 1.27 17.05
N SER A 200 -5.14 0.00 17.26
CA SER A 200 -4.42 -1.16 16.70
C SER A 200 -4.71 -1.31 15.20
N ARG A 201 -3.84 -2.00 14.45
CA ARG A 201 -4.01 -2.22 13.00
C ARG A 201 -5.35 -2.89 12.65
N SER A 202 -5.78 -3.89 13.43
CA SER A 202 -7.08 -4.55 13.23
C SER A 202 -8.26 -3.59 13.44
N THR A 203 -8.16 -2.71 14.45
CA THR A 203 -9.20 -1.71 14.72
C THR A 203 -9.21 -0.62 13.67
N GLN A 204 -8.04 -0.20 13.17
CA GLN A 204 -7.92 0.75 12.06
C GLN A 204 -8.68 0.27 10.82
N GLN A 205 -8.50 -0.99 10.40
CA GLN A 205 -9.21 -1.55 9.25
C GLN A 205 -10.74 -1.48 9.44
N LYS A 206 -11.23 -1.93 10.59
CA LYS A 206 -12.66 -1.86 10.92
C LYS A 206 -13.20 -0.43 10.89
N PHE A 207 -12.46 0.50 11.48
CA PHE A 207 -12.92 1.89 11.62
C PHE A 207 -12.87 2.64 10.29
N ILE A 208 -11.86 2.41 9.46
CA ILE A 208 -11.81 2.97 8.09
C ILE A 208 -12.97 2.43 7.26
N SER A 209 -13.30 1.14 7.36
CA SER A 209 -14.48 0.57 6.71
C SER A 209 -15.78 1.27 7.16
N LEU A 210 -15.95 1.49 8.46
CA LEU A 210 -17.11 2.22 8.99
C LEU A 210 -17.14 3.69 8.53
N LEU A 211 -16.00 4.38 8.54
CA LEU A 211 -15.89 5.77 8.09
C LEU A 211 -16.24 5.90 6.61
N SER A 212 -15.71 4.99 5.78
CA SER A 212 -15.98 4.99 4.33
C SER A 212 -17.46 4.83 3.99
N ARG A 213 -18.27 4.32 4.92
CA ARG A 213 -19.70 4.10 4.78
C ARG A 213 -20.55 5.13 5.55
N GLY A 214 -19.94 6.17 6.12
CA GLY A 214 -20.62 7.19 6.93
C GLY A 214 -21.15 6.67 8.28
N LYS A 215 -20.64 5.55 8.80
CA LYS A 215 -21.13 4.88 10.02
C LYS A 215 -20.24 5.06 11.25
N LEU A 216 -19.15 5.82 11.12
CA LEU A 216 -18.21 6.11 12.20
C LEU A 216 -18.41 7.54 12.72
N SER A 217 -18.72 7.67 14.02
CA SER A 217 -18.77 8.95 14.73
C SER A 217 -17.53 9.15 15.61
N LYS A 218 -17.28 10.40 16.03
CA LYS A 218 -16.21 10.71 16.99
C LYS A 218 -16.38 9.96 18.32
N ASP A 219 -17.61 9.80 18.82
CA ASP A 219 -17.87 9.10 20.09
C ASP A 219 -17.41 7.65 20.03
N LYS A 220 -17.68 6.95 18.91
CA LYS A 220 -17.20 5.57 18.71
C LYS A 220 -15.67 5.49 18.72
N VAL A 221 -14.98 6.52 18.20
CA VAL A 221 -13.52 6.64 18.26
C VAL A 221 -13.07 6.89 19.69
N ALA A 222 -13.70 7.83 20.41
CA ALA A 222 -13.38 8.16 21.80
C ALA A 222 -13.50 6.92 22.71
N SER A 223 -14.61 6.17 22.64
CA SER A 223 -14.78 4.94 23.42
C SER A 223 -13.79 3.84 23.04
N ALA A 224 -13.33 3.77 21.78
CA ALA A 224 -12.28 2.84 21.38
C ALA A 224 -10.91 3.26 21.91
N LEU A 225 -10.61 4.56 21.87
CA LEU A 225 -9.38 5.14 22.39
C LEU A 225 -9.26 4.99 23.90
N GLN A 226 -10.35 5.20 24.64
CA GLN A 226 -10.42 4.97 26.09
C GLN A 226 -10.01 3.53 26.43
N ARG A 227 -10.66 2.54 25.80
CA ARG A 227 -10.33 1.12 25.98
C ARG A 227 -8.89 0.79 25.60
N ALA A 228 -8.36 1.42 24.55
CA ALA A 228 -6.98 1.24 24.15
C ALA A 228 -6.01 1.84 25.17
N ALA A 229 -6.27 3.05 25.67
CA ALA A 229 -5.43 3.77 26.62
C ALA A 229 -5.29 3.03 27.97
N LEU A 230 -6.36 2.39 28.44
CA LEU A 230 -6.33 1.60 29.68
C LEU A 230 -5.31 0.45 29.64
N ARG A 231 -4.95 -0.03 28.45
CA ARG A 231 -3.98 -1.12 28.23
C ARG A 231 -2.56 -0.63 27.96
N LEU A 232 -2.35 0.69 27.82
CA LEU A 232 -1.05 1.27 27.50
C LEU A 232 -0.30 1.73 28.75
N GLN A 233 1.02 1.68 28.71
CA GLN A 233 1.86 2.29 29.74
C GLN A 233 1.69 3.81 29.75
N ARG A 234 1.58 4.40 30.95
CA ARG A 234 1.35 5.85 31.18
C ARG A 234 2.39 6.75 30.49
N LYS A 235 3.66 6.33 30.52
CA LYS A 235 4.78 7.07 29.92
C LYS A 235 4.86 6.91 28.39
N SER A 236 4.06 6.02 27.79
CA SER A 236 4.15 5.78 26.35
C SER A 236 3.67 7.01 25.55
N LYS A 237 4.39 7.34 24.48
CA LYS A 237 4.02 8.41 23.54
C LYS A 237 2.60 8.22 23.00
N LYS A 238 2.18 6.97 22.78
CA LYS A 238 0.85 6.61 22.30
C LYS A 238 -0.24 6.96 23.32
N PHE A 239 -0.03 6.67 24.60
CA PHE A 239 -0.96 7.04 25.68
C PHE A 239 -1.15 8.56 25.74
N GLN A 240 -0.06 9.32 25.72
CA GLN A 240 -0.10 10.79 25.74
C GLN A 240 -0.80 11.40 24.52
N LYS A 241 -0.66 10.77 23.34
CA LYS A 241 -1.39 11.18 22.13
C LYS A 241 -2.89 10.91 22.24
N ILE A 242 -3.29 9.79 22.83
CA ILE A 242 -4.72 9.48 23.04
C ILE A 242 -5.36 10.52 23.96
N LEU A 243 -4.72 10.83 25.10
CA LEU A 243 -5.23 11.83 26.04
C LEU A 243 -5.37 13.21 25.39
N ARG A 244 -4.36 13.64 24.61
CA ARG A 244 -4.42 14.89 23.85
C ARG A 244 -5.56 14.91 22.84
N TRP A 245 -5.79 13.81 22.13
CA TRP A 245 -6.88 13.72 21.16
C TRP A 245 -8.25 13.83 21.86
N LEU A 246 -8.45 13.14 22.99
CA LEU A 246 -9.71 13.20 23.76
C LEU A 246 -9.99 14.63 24.24
N LYS A 247 -8.98 15.30 24.83
CA LYS A 247 -9.10 16.68 25.30
C LYS A 247 -9.37 17.67 24.16
N LYS A 248 -8.62 17.57 23.05
CA LYS A 248 -8.82 18.41 21.83
C LYS A 248 -10.24 18.28 21.26
N ASN A 249 -10.91 17.14 21.46
CA ASN A 249 -12.24 16.85 20.93
C ASN A 249 -13.35 16.88 22.00
N ASN A 250 -13.12 17.49 23.16
CA ASN A 250 -14.10 17.68 24.24
C ASN A 250 -14.66 16.38 24.86
N PHE A 251 -13.90 15.29 24.86
CA PHE A 251 -14.27 14.02 25.51
C PHE A 251 -13.75 13.96 26.96
N GLU A 252 -14.19 14.91 27.80
CA GLU A 252 -13.73 15.07 29.18
C GLU A 252 -14.08 13.87 30.08
N LYS A 253 -15.23 13.22 29.82
CA LYS A 253 -15.67 12.04 30.56
C LYS A 253 -14.72 10.86 30.34
N GLU A 254 -14.42 10.53 29.08
CA GLU A 254 -13.48 9.48 28.71
C GLU A 254 -12.06 9.81 29.17
N TYR A 255 -11.64 11.07 29.04
CA TYR A 255 -10.35 11.54 29.53
C TYR A 255 -10.22 11.29 31.04
N SER A 256 -11.19 11.76 31.82
CA SER A 256 -11.20 11.65 33.29
C SER A 256 -11.21 10.19 33.75
N ASP A 257 -12.04 9.34 33.14
CA ASP A 257 -12.11 7.92 33.49
C ASP A 257 -10.76 7.19 33.27
N ILE A 258 -10.01 7.55 32.21
CA ILE A 258 -8.66 6.99 31.99
C ILE A 258 -7.71 7.42 33.11
N ILE A 259 -7.72 8.71 33.48
CA ILE A 259 -6.84 9.23 34.53
C ILE A 259 -7.17 8.55 35.86
N ILE A 260 -8.43 8.47 36.26
CA ILE A 260 -8.88 7.85 37.51
C ILE A 260 -8.44 6.39 37.56
N ARG A 261 -8.88 5.58 36.58
CA ARG A 261 -8.59 4.13 36.58
C ARG A 261 -7.11 3.81 36.52
N ARG A 262 -6.31 4.62 35.83
CA ARG A 262 -4.87 4.40 35.77
C ARG A 262 -4.14 4.91 37.02
N THR A 263 -4.76 5.78 37.84
CA THR A 263 -4.15 6.31 39.08
C THR A 263 -4.37 5.37 40.25
N LEU A 264 -5.49 4.64 40.22
CA LEU A 264 -5.85 3.63 41.21
C LEU A 264 -5.20 2.25 40.96
N LEU A 265 -4.50 2.07 39.83
CA LEU A 265 -3.80 0.85 39.40
C LEU A 265 -2.30 1.11 39.21
#